data_AF-A0A1H1SED3-F1
#
_entry.id   AF-A0A1H1SED3-F1
#
_cell.length_a   1.000
_cell.length_b   1.000
_cell.length_c   1.000
_cell.angle_alpha   90.00
_cell.angle_beta   90.00
_cell.angle_gamma   90.00
#
_symmetry.space_group_name_H-M   'P 1'
#
loop_
_entity.id
_entity.type
_entity.pdbx_description
1 polymer ?
#
loop_
_entity_poly.entity_id
_entity_poly.type
_entity_poly.pdbx_seq_one_letter_code
_entity_poly.pdbx_strand_id
1 'polypeptide(L)'
;MKSIYVVFTASVNPHAQASITAGNLSREDEYIEAISANVRLGRLSGVNATYILAENSEAAAMRLRSACGQLGVRFMQCAVTPEGFFKGKGHSEALMLNEVIERLPDEPSSMVLLKVTGRLQVQNMDRLICAARNTSSDSLVNLYSRAKYADTRVMVISGSFWKLVMPLVETIDDSKHRYLEHIVPLAISTATKAGLKCDYLLPPPQIRGRSASTGQIYETSPAGYALEYLKILAKKFIYRQRKL
;
A
#
# COMPACT_ATOMS: atom_id res chain seq x y z
N MET A 1 15.02 17.55 2.36
CA MET A 1 13.82 17.37 1.52
C MET A 1 13.49 15.87 1.53
N LYS A 2 12.26 15.43 1.82
CA LYS A 2 11.99 13.98 1.91
C LYS A 2 11.99 13.33 0.53
N SER A 3 12.64 12.17 0.41
CA SER A 3 12.60 11.29 -0.76
C SER A 3 11.23 10.62 -0.85
N ILE A 4 10.66 10.56 -2.06
CA ILE A 4 9.35 9.95 -2.30
C ILE A 4 9.52 8.64 -3.05
N TYR A 5 9.02 7.57 -2.45
CA TYR A 5 9.02 6.23 -3.02
C TYR A 5 7.59 5.81 -3.30
N VAL A 6 7.29 5.41 -4.53
CA VAL A 6 6.01 4.75 -4.87
C VAL A 6 6.28 3.26 -4.92
N VAL A 7 5.74 2.52 -3.95
CA VAL A 7 6.03 1.10 -3.78
C VAL A 7 4.80 0.28 -4.15
N PHE A 8 4.91 -0.47 -5.24
CA PHE A 8 3.92 -1.45 -5.66
C PHE A 8 4.22 -2.79 -5.00
N THR A 9 3.21 -3.44 -4.41
CA THR A 9 3.35 -4.80 -3.85
C THR A 9 2.70 -5.83 -4.76
N ALA A 10 3.41 -6.91 -5.08
CA ALA A 10 2.93 -7.96 -5.97
C ALA A 10 3.25 -9.36 -5.43
N SER A 11 2.28 -10.25 -5.60
CA SER A 11 2.44 -11.70 -5.45
C SER A 11 1.83 -12.33 -6.70
N VAL A 12 2.68 -12.55 -7.71
CA VAL A 12 2.30 -13.08 -9.03
C VAL A 12 1.85 -14.54 -8.93
N ASN A 13 2.57 -15.35 -8.14
CA ASN A 13 2.22 -16.74 -7.89
C ASN A 13 1.59 -16.90 -6.50
N PRO A 14 0.25 -16.77 -6.38
CA PRO A 14 -0.43 -16.94 -5.11
C PRO A 14 -0.51 -18.38 -4.62
N HIS A 15 -0.16 -19.39 -5.46
CA HIS A 15 -0.24 -20.80 -5.05
C HIS A 15 0.75 -21.15 -3.93
N ALA A 16 1.71 -20.25 -3.67
CA ALA A 16 2.51 -20.23 -2.44
C ALA A 16 1.77 -19.60 -1.24
N GLN A 17 0.44 -19.45 -1.26
CA GLN A 17 -0.37 -18.93 -0.15
C GLN A 17 -1.69 -19.73 -0.07
N ALA A 18 -1.98 -20.28 1.12
CA ALA A 18 -3.03 -21.30 1.32
C ALA A 18 -4.49 -20.86 1.02
N SER A 19 -4.77 -19.58 0.79
CA SER A 19 -6.13 -19.01 0.79
C SER A 19 -6.55 -18.27 -0.49
N ILE A 20 -5.78 -18.35 -1.58
CA ILE A 20 -6.08 -17.60 -2.80
C ILE A 20 -6.69 -18.49 -3.89
N THR A 21 -7.92 -18.17 -4.29
CA THR A 21 -8.61 -18.85 -5.39
C THR A 21 -7.92 -18.56 -6.72
N ALA A 22 -7.43 -19.62 -7.36
CA ALA A 22 -6.75 -19.58 -8.65
C ALA A 22 -7.77 -19.36 -9.78
N GLY A 23 -7.64 -18.24 -10.49
CA GLY A 23 -8.25 -18.06 -11.81
C GLY A 23 -7.14 -18.11 -12.85
N ASN A 24 -7.29 -18.96 -13.86
CA ASN A 24 -6.30 -19.35 -14.89
C ASN A 24 -5.82 -18.24 -15.85
N LEU A 25 -5.87 -16.95 -15.48
CA LEU A 25 -5.30 -15.85 -16.26
C LEU A 25 -3.98 -15.41 -15.62
N SER A 26 -2.96 -15.19 -16.46
CA SER A 26 -1.66 -14.68 -16.01
C SER A 26 -1.84 -13.35 -15.27
N ARG A 27 -1.71 -13.37 -13.94
CA ARG A 27 -1.81 -12.17 -13.10
C ARG A 27 -0.78 -11.10 -13.47
N GLU A 28 0.30 -11.48 -14.16
CA GLU A 28 1.31 -10.54 -14.62
C GLU A 28 0.72 -9.44 -15.50
N ASP A 29 -0.23 -9.76 -16.39
CA ASP A 29 -0.81 -8.76 -17.29
C ASP A 29 -1.58 -7.69 -16.49
N GLU A 30 -2.32 -8.10 -15.46
CA GLU A 30 -3.00 -7.17 -14.54
C GLU A 30 -2.00 -6.27 -13.80
N TYR A 31 -0.87 -6.82 -13.33
CA TYR A 31 0.18 -6.03 -12.69
C TYR A 31 0.85 -5.06 -13.67
N ILE A 32 1.21 -5.52 -14.87
CA ILE A 32 1.87 -4.69 -15.89
C ILE A 32 0.97 -3.53 -16.29
N GLU A 33 -0.31 -3.80 -16.56
CA GLU A 33 -1.29 -2.77 -16.93
C GLU A 33 -1.45 -1.75 -15.80
N ALA A 34 -1.65 -2.22 -14.56
CA ALA A 34 -1.85 -1.35 -13.41
C ALA A 34 -0.62 -0.49 -13.09
N ILE A 35 0.57 -1.09 -13.05
CA ILE A 35 1.82 -0.37 -12.77
C ILE A 35 2.11 0.63 -13.89
N SER A 36 1.95 0.25 -15.16
CA SER A 36 2.12 1.16 -16.30
C SER A 36 1.21 2.38 -16.19
N ALA A 37 -0.09 2.17 -15.93
CA ALA A 37 -1.05 3.25 -15.76
C ALA A 37 -0.69 4.16 -14.57
N ASN A 38 -0.31 3.57 -13.44
CA ASN A 38 0.09 4.30 -12.23
C ASN A 38 1.37 5.13 -12.43
N VAL A 39 2.39 4.57 -13.08
CA VAL A 39 3.64 5.30 -13.38
C VAL A 39 3.35 6.46 -14.33
N ARG A 40 2.54 6.23 -15.39
CA ARG A 40 2.15 7.28 -16.34
C ARG A 40 1.43 8.43 -15.64
N LEU A 41 0.40 8.13 -14.84
CA LEU A 41 -0.34 9.14 -14.08
C LEU A 41 0.53 9.81 -13.02
N GLY A 42 1.34 9.03 -12.30
CA GLY A 42 2.20 9.55 -11.25
C GLY A 42 3.23 10.56 -11.76
N ARG A 43 3.78 10.35 -12.97
CA ARG A 43 4.70 11.31 -13.61
C ARG A 43 4.06 12.67 -13.90
N LEU A 44 2.74 12.73 -14.05
CA LEU A 44 2.02 14.00 -14.24
C LEU A 44 2.03 14.89 -12.98
N SER A 45 2.41 14.34 -11.81
CA SER A 45 2.54 15.13 -10.58
C SER A 45 3.65 16.18 -10.63
N GLY A 46 4.65 16.02 -11.51
CA GLY A 46 5.88 16.81 -11.50
C GLY A 46 6.79 16.57 -10.29
N VAL A 47 6.43 15.64 -9.39
CA VAL A 47 7.25 15.25 -8.25
C VAL A 47 8.26 14.18 -8.69
N ASN A 48 9.53 14.40 -8.37
CA ASN A 48 10.56 13.39 -8.58
C ASN A 48 10.39 12.24 -7.56
N ALA A 49 9.69 11.18 -7.97
CA ALA A 49 9.45 9.98 -7.16
C ALA A 49 10.19 8.77 -7.74
N THR A 50 10.73 7.93 -6.86
CA THR A 50 11.31 6.64 -7.24
C THR A 50 10.23 5.57 -7.21
N TYR A 51 10.03 4.87 -8.32
CA TYR A 51 9.05 3.79 -8.41
C TYR A 51 9.72 2.45 -8.15
N ILE A 52 9.11 1.63 -7.29
CA ILE A 52 9.61 0.33 -6.88
C ILE A 52 8.48 -0.69 -7.01
N LEU A 53 8.79 -1.87 -7.56
CA LEU A 53 7.95 -3.05 -7.43
C LEU A 53 8.61 -4.02 -6.46
N ALA A 54 7.94 -4.30 -5.35
CA ALA A 54 8.29 -5.36 -4.41
C ALA A 54 7.50 -6.63 -4.76
N GLU A 55 8.21 -7.73 -4.97
CA GLU A 55 7.66 -8.96 -5.52
C GLU A 55 8.22 -10.18 -4.77
N ASN A 56 7.37 -11.15 -4.41
CA ASN A 56 7.75 -12.34 -3.63
C ASN A 56 7.34 -13.69 -4.26
N SER A 57 7.43 -13.84 -5.58
CA SER A 57 7.10 -15.07 -6.32
C SER A 57 8.31 -15.67 -7.06
N GLU A 58 9.52 -15.27 -6.68
CA GLU A 58 10.78 -15.75 -7.25
C GLU A 58 10.84 -15.68 -8.80
N ALA A 59 11.17 -16.78 -9.47
CA ALA A 59 11.36 -16.86 -10.92
C ALA A 59 10.08 -16.66 -11.73
N ALA A 60 8.90 -16.64 -11.09
CA ALA A 60 7.61 -16.57 -11.77
C ALA A 60 7.26 -15.17 -12.34
N ALA A 61 8.09 -14.15 -12.11
CA ALA A 61 7.81 -12.75 -12.46
C ALA A 61 8.74 -12.18 -13.55
N MET A 62 9.28 -13.01 -14.46
CA MET A 62 10.24 -12.55 -15.48
C MET A 62 9.66 -11.49 -16.43
N ARG A 63 8.41 -11.67 -16.91
CA ARG A 63 7.77 -10.67 -17.80
C ARG A 63 7.54 -9.38 -17.03
N LEU A 64 7.07 -9.48 -15.79
CA LEU A 64 6.85 -8.33 -14.92
C LEU A 64 8.15 -7.56 -14.64
N ARG A 65 9.27 -8.26 -14.40
CA ARG A 65 10.60 -7.65 -14.24
C ARG A 65 11.04 -6.89 -15.49
N SER A 66 10.87 -7.49 -16.67
CA SER A 66 11.20 -6.85 -17.95
C SER A 66 10.37 -5.57 -18.17
N ALA A 67 9.06 -5.65 -17.93
CA ALA A 67 8.16 -4.50 -18.01
C ALA A 67 8.55 -3.38 -17.03
N CYS A 68 8.93 -3.71 -15.79
CA CYS A 68 9.43 -2.72 -14.83
C CYS A 68 10.66 -1.97 -15.34
N GLY A 69 11.62 -2.67 -15.97
CA GLY A 69 12.79 -2.05 -16.59
C GLY A 69 12.42 -1.02 -17.66
N GLN A 70 11.49 -1.38 -18.56
CA GLN A 70 10.99 -0.47 -19.60
C GLN A 70 10.25 0.74 -19.03
N LEU A 71 9.57 0.57 -17.90
CA LEU A 71 8.83 1.64 -17.22
C LEU A 71 9.73 2.52 -16.34
N GLY A 72 11.00 2.17 -16.13
CA GLY A 72 11.87 2.85 -15.15
C GLY A 72 11.45 2.59 -13.70
N VAL A 73 10.86 1.43 -13.43
CA VAL A 73 10.49 0.95 -12.10
C VAL A 73 11.58 0.02 -11.60
N ARG A 74 12.12 0.27 -10.41
CA ARG A 74 13.09 -0.62 -9.77
C ARG A 74 12.38 -1.89 -9.32
N PHE A 75 12.76 -3.03 -9.90
CA PHE A 75 12.28 -4.33 -9.46
C PHE A 75 13.09 -4.79 -8.22
N MET A 76 12.40 -5.10 -7.13
CA MET A 76 12.96 -5.66 -5.91
C MET A 76 12.37 -7.04 -5.66
N GLN A 77 13.19 -8.08 -5.83
CA GLN A 77 12.84 -9.42 -5.37
C GLN A 77 12.92 -9.45 -3.85
N CYS A 78 11.80 -9.76 -3.22
CA CYS A 78 11.67 -9.99 -1.80
C CYS A 78 11.73 -11.48 -1.49
N ALA A 79 12.18 -11.82 -0.28
CA ALA A 79 12.27 -13.19 0.18
C ALA A 79 10.88 -13.82 0.34
N VAL A 80 10.76 -15.10 -0.02
CA VAL A 80 9.61 -15.93 0.32
C VAL A 80 9.88 -16.58 1.68
N THR A 81 9.02 -16.33 2.65
CA THR A 81 9.13 -16.96 3.97
C THR A 81 8.05 -18.04 4.13
N PRO A 82 8.37 -19.19 4.75
CA PRO A 82 7.37 -20.20 5.09
C PRO A 82 6.22 -19.62 5.90
N GLU A 83 6.50 -18.68 6.82
CA GLU A 83 5.48 -18.01 7.63
C GLU A 83 4.50 -17.21 6.76
N GLY A 84 4.96 -16.59 5.67
CA GLY A 84 4.11 -15.90 4.71
C GLY A 84 3.10 -16.83 4.01
N PHE A 85 3.50 -18.08 3.76
CA PHE A 85 2.61 -19.11 3.20
C PHE A 85 1.46 -19.44 4.16
N PHE A 86 1.77 -19.61 5.46
CA PHE A 86 0.79 -20.03 6.47
C PHE A 86 -0.05 -18.87 7.03
N LYS A 87 0.56 -17.70 7.27
CA LYS A 87 -0.10 -16.53 7.84
C LYS A 87 -0.87 -15.70 6.82
N GLY A 88 -0.56 -15.88 5.53
CA GLY A 88 -1.33 -15.31 4.42
C GLY A 88 -0.78 -14.01 3.85
N LYS A 89 -1.61 -13.36 3.05
CA LYS A 89 -1.19 -12.28 2.14
C LYS A 89 -0.78 -11.03 2.91
N GLY A 90 -1.54 -10.66 3.94
CA GLY A 90 -1.26 -9.46 4.73
C GLY A 90 0.13 -9.52 5.38
N HIS A 91 0.53 -10.70 5.84
CA HIS A 91 1.83 -10.94 6.46
C HIS A 91 2.95 -10.81 5.43
N SER A 92 2.80 -11.49 4.29
CA SER A 92 3.75 -11.44 3.18
C SER A 92 3.95 -10.01 2.66
N GLU A 93 2.86 -9.25 2.51
CA GLU A 93 2.93 -7.86 2.08
C GLU A 93 3.68 -6.96 3.08
N ALA A 94 3.47 -7.19 4.38
CA ALA A 94 4.16 -6.44 5.42
C ALA A 94 5.68 -6.72 5.42
N LEU A 95 6.07 -7.99 5.23
CA LEU A 95 7.48 -8.37 5.11
C LEU A 95 8.13 -7.77 3.86
N MET A 96 7.46 -7.79 2.71
CA MET A 96 7.94 -7.15 1.48
C MET A 96 8.20 -5.65 1.70
N LEU A 97 7.26 -4.95 2.34
CA LEU A 97 7.43 -3.53 2.62
C LEU A 97 8.59 -3.26 3.59
N ASN A 98 8.78 -4.11 4.59
CA ASN A 98 9.93 -4.01 5.49
C ASN A 98 11.26 -4.17 4.74
N GLU A 99 11.36 -5.19 3.90
CA GLU A 99 12.57 -5.47 3.12
C GLU A 99 12.88 -4.35 2.11
N VAL A 100 11.85 -3.73 1.52
CA VAL A 100 12.03 -2.51 0.71
C VAL A 100 12.62 -1.41 1.56
N ILE A 101 12.00 -1.09 2.70
CA ILE A 101 12.42 -0.03 3.62
C ILE A 101 13.88 -0.20 4.06
N GLU A 102 14.29 -1.41 4.40
CA GLU A 102 15.66 -1.72 4.85
C GLU A 102 16.72 -1.60 3.74
N ARG A 103 16.30 -1.70 2.47
CA ARG A 103 17.18 -1.60 1.29
C ARG A 103 17.20 -0.21 0.65
N LEU A 104 16.37 0.71 1.14
CA LEU A 104 16.40 2.10 0.69
C LEU A 104 17.63 2.80 1.30
N PRO A 105 18.31 3.67 0.53
CA PRO A 105 19.51 4.36 1.00
C PRO A 105 19.21 5.49 2.00
N ASP A 106 17.95 5.89 2.11
CA ASP A 106 17.52 6.99 2.96
C ASP A 106 17.26 6.53 4.40
N GLU A 107 17.55 7.42 5.36
CA GLU A 107 17.13 7.24 6.73
C GLU A 107 15.59 7.13 6.84
N PRO A 108 15.05 6.29 7.74
CA PRO A 108 13.61 6.12 7.90
C PRO A 108 12.80 7.41 8.14
N SER A 109 13.45 8.45 8.67
CA SER A 109 12.87 9.78 8.92
C SER A 109 12.89 10.71 7.70
N SER A 110 13.76 10.45 6.72
CA SER A 110 13.91 11.26 5.50
C SER A 110 13.16 10.68 4.29
N MET A 111 12.51 9.53 4.43
CA MET A 111 11.72 8.91 3.35
C MET A 111 10.21 8.92 3.60
N VAL A 112 9.46 8.95 2.51
CA VAL A 112 8.00 8.75 2.47
C VAL A 112 7.69 7.72 1.41
N LEU A 113 6.92 6.70 1.78
CA LEU A 113 6.47 5.64 0.90
C LEU A 113 4.98 5.83 0.62
N LEU A 114 4.60 5.96 -0.64
CA LEU A 114 3.25 5.74 -1.13
C LEU A 114 3.14 4.27 -1.55
N LYS A 115 2.61 3.44 -0.66
CA LYS A 115 2.33 2.03 -0.94
C LYS A 115 1.09 1.90 -1.80
N VAL A 116 1.13 1.04 -2.80
CA VAL A 116 0.02 0.70 -3.68
C VAL A 116 0.00 -0.81 -3.90
N THR A 117 -1.16 -1.46 -3.79
CA THR A 117 -1.31 -2.85 -4.23
C THR A 117 -1.12 -2.92 -5.75
N GLY A 118 -0.11 -3.65 -6.23
CA GLY A 118 0.47 -3.47 -7.58
C GLY A 118 -0.48 -3.67 -8.76
N ARG A 119 -1.51 -4.50 -8.61
CA ARG A 119 -2.53 -4.78 -9.65
C ARG A 119 -3.71 -3.80 -9.67
N LEU A 120 -3.68 -2.76 -8.85
CA LEU A 120 -4.73 -1.75 -8.78
C LEU A 120 -4.29 -0.49 -9.52
N GLN A 121 -5.13 0.00 -10.42
CA GLN A 121 -4.97 1.31 -11.03
C GLN A 121 -5.51 2.38 -10.09
N VAL A 122 -4.72 3.42 -9.84
CA VAL A 122 -5.07 4.59 -9.03
C VAL A 122 -5.24 5.77 -9.98
N GLN A 123 -6.48 6.12 -10.30
CA GLN A 123 -6.82 7.11 -11.33
C GLN A 123 -6.36 8.54 -10.97
N ASN A 124 -6.12 8.81 -9.69
CA ASN A 124 -5.62 10.08 -9.17
C ASN A 124 -4.22 9.96 -8.54
N MET A 125 -3.36 9.08 -9.09
CA MET A 125 -2.00 8.83 -8.58
C MET A 125 -1.17 10.12 -8.45
N ASP A 126 -1.25 11.02 -9.42
CA ASP A 126 -0.60 12.32 -9.42
C ASP A 126 -0.88 13.10 -8.13
N ARG A 127 -2.17 13.18 -7.74
CA ARG A 127 -2.61 13.90 -6.54
C ARG A 127 -2.15 13.22 -5.26
N LEU A 128 -2.12 11.88 -5.24
CA LEU A 128 -1.64 11.13 -4.07
C LEU A 128 -0.14 11.30 -3.87
N ILE A 129 0.65 11.35 -4.96
CA ILE A 129 2.08 11.65 -4.88
C ILE A 129 2.30 13.07 -4.35
N CYS A 130 1.53 14.06 -4.82
CA CYS A 130 1.58 15.43 -4.26
C CYS A 130 1.21 15.45 -2.78
N ALA A 131 0.20 14.68 -2.34
CA ALA A 131 -0.17 14.56 -0.94
C ALA A 131 0.97 13.93 -0.11
N ALA A 132 1.59 12.86 -0.61
CA ALA A 132 2.75 12.23 0.03
C ALA A 132 3.96 13.18 0.10
N ARG A 133 4.14 14.04 -0.90
CA ARG A 133 5.22 15.01 -0.96
C ARG A 133 5.09 16.14 0.06
N ASN A 134 3.87 16.63 0.25
CA ASN A 134 3.57 17.82 1.05
C ASN A 134 3.19 17.50 2.50
N THR A 135 3.12 16.23 2.87
CA THR A 135 2.71 15.84 4.21
C THR A 135 3.83 16.00 5.25
N SER A 136 3.48 16.54 6.41
CA SER A 136 4.29 16.45 7.63
C SER A 136 3.93 15.23 8.47
N SER A 137 2.94 14.45 8.07
CA SER A 137 2.48 13.26 8.81
C SER A 137 3.39 12.07 8.56
N ASP A 138 3.54 11.23 9.58
CA ASP A 138 4.20 9.93 9.54
C ASP A 138 3.35 8.87 8.86
N SER A 139 2.02 9.04 8.85
CA SER A 139 1.14 8.22 8.03
C SER A 139 -0.09 8.98 7.53
N LEU A 140 -0.51 8.65 6.31
CA LEU A 140 -1.80 9.03 5.73
C LEU A 140 -2.54 7.75 5.33
N VAL A 141 -3.56 7.38 6.10
CA VAL A 141 -4.32 6.13 5.89
C VAL A 141 -5.80 6.36 6.13
N ASN A 142 -6.65 5.81 5.26
CA ASN A 142 -8.09 5.90 5.45
C ASN A 142 -8.59 4.79 6.38
N LEU A 143 -9.34 5.17 7.41
CA LEU A 143 -9.86 4.26 8.42
C LEU A 143 -11.37 4.02 8.28
N TYR A 144 -11.79 2.79 8.50
CA TYR A 144 -13.18 2.31 8.40
C TYR A 144 -13.67 1.67 9.68
N SER A 145 -14.98 1.45 9.76
CA SER A 145 -15.65 0.70 10.83
C SER A 145 -15.24 1.14 12.24
N ARG A 146 -15.25 2.46 12.49
CA ARG A 146 -14.80 3.09 13.76
C ARG A 146 -13.32 2.80 14.08
N ALA A 147 -12.44 2.95 13.08
CA ALA A 147 -11.00 2.70 13.18
C ALA A 147 -10.63 1.26 13.54
N LYS A 148 -11.47 0.29 13.17
CA LYS A 148 -11.15 -1.14 13.27
C LYS A 148 -10.40 -1.68 12.06
N TYR A 149 -10.50 -0.97 10.93
CA TYR A 149 -9.91 -1.37 9.65
C TYR A 149 -9.24 -0.18 8.99
N ALA A 150 -8.13 -0.42 8.30
CA ALA A 150 -7.46 0.53 7.43
C ALA A 150 -7.60 0.13 5.96
N ASP A 151 -7.65 1.12 5.06
CA ASP A 151 -7.38 0.87 3.63
C ASP A 151 -5.89 0.68 3.42
N THR A 152 -5.45 -0.56 3.32
CA THR A 152 -4.05 -0.91 3.04
C THR A 152 -3.76 -0.90 1.54
N ARG A 153 -4.79 -0.80 0.67
CA ARG A 153 -4.61 -0.87 -0.78
C ARG A 153 -3.76 0.29 -1.29
N VAL A 154 -3.96 1.46 -0.71
CA VAL A 154 -3.14 2.65 -0.94
C VAL A 154 -2.97 3.41 0.37
N MET A 155 -1.73 3.64 0.77
CA MET A 155 -1.41 4.38 2.00
C MET A 155 -0.07 5.11 1.87
N VAL A 156 0.07 6.21 2.61
CA VAL A 156 1.35 6.92 2.75
C VAL A 156 1.92 6.64 4.13
N ILE A 157 3.18 6.23 4.21
CA ILE A 157 3.86 5.90 5.47
C ILE A 157 5.30 6.43 5.46
N SER A 158 5.80 6.85 6.63
CA SER A 158 7.23 7.04 6.88
C SER A 158 7.87 5.72 7.33
N GLY A 159 9.20 5.62 7.21
CA GLY A 159 9.92 4.48 7.77
C GLY A 159 9.77 4.42 9.29
N SER A 160 9.73 5.57 9.97
CA SER A 160 9.48 5.66 11.41
C SER A 160 8.13 5.08 11.82
N PHE A 161 7.07 5.35 11.06
CA PHE A 161 5.77 4.75 11.31
C PHE A 161 5.81 3.23 11.10
N TRP A 162 6.48 2.76 10.05
CA TRP A 162 6.54 1.34 9.74
C TRP A 162 7.25 0.51 10.82
N LYS A 163 8.28 1.08 11.47
CA LYS A 163 8.92 0.44 12.64
C LYS A 163 7.95 0.12 13.78
N LEU A 164 6.84 0.85 13.91
CA LEU A 164 5.78 0.57 14.90
C LEU A 164 4.78 -0.49 14.41
N VAL A 165 4.67 -0.69 13.10
CA VAL A 165 3.85 -1.76 12.50
C VAL A 165 4.54 -3.10 12.69
N MET A 166 5.85 -3.17 12.50
CA MET A 166 6.61 -4.44 12.45
C MET A 166 6.42 -5.36 13.67
N PRO A 167 6.45 -4.89 14.93
CA PRO A 167 6.20 -5.76 16.08
C PRO A 167 4.81 -6.41 16.08
N LEU A 168 3.85 -5.82 15.37
CA LEU A 168 2.46 -6.31 15.27
C LEU A 168 2.25 -7.25 14.07
N VAL A 169 3.17 -7.27 13.11
CA VAL A 169 3.07 -8.11 11.89
C VAL A 169 2.98 -9.59 12.27
N GLU A 170 3.69 -10.01 13.31
CA GLU A 170 3.65 -11.39 13.80
C GLU A 170 2.25 -11.88 14.19
N THR A 171 1.35 -10.95 14.52
CA THR A 171 -0.04 -11.25 14.91
C THR A 171 -1.00 -11.40 13.72
N ILE A 172 -0.53 -11.12 12.51
CA ILE A 172 -1.29 -11.35 11.27
C ILE A 172 -1.42 -12.85 11.04
N ASP A 173 -2.65 -13.27 10.81
CA ASP A 173 -3.03 -14.65 10.54
C ASP A 173 -4.36 -14.63 9.79
N ASP A 174 -4.30 -14.73 8.46
CA ASP A 174 -5.47 -14.69 7.58
C ASP A 174 -6.45 -15.83 7.91
N SER A 175 -5.95 -16.98 8.37
CA SER A 175 -6.77 -18.15 8.76
C SER A 175 -7.62 -17.88 10.01
N LYS A 176 -7.16 -16.95 10.86
CA LYS A 176 -7.87 -16.49 12.06
C LYS A 176 -8.52 -15.13 11.85
N HIS A 177 -8.71 -14.70 10.60
CA HIS A 177 -9.28 -13.41 10.25
C HIS A 177 -8.53 -12.20 10.84
N ARG A 178 -7.21 -12.30 11.01
CA ARG A 178 -6.35 -11.20 11.48
C ARG A 178 -5.51 -10.67 10.33
N TYR A 179 -6.08 -9.77 9.55
CA TYR A 179 -5.42 -9.17 8.38
C TYR A 179 -4.56 -7.95 8.72
N LEU A 180 -3.71 -7.52 7.78
CA LEU A 180 -2.90 -6.30 7.89
C LEU A 180 -3.79 -5.05 8.14
N GLU A 181 -5.00 -5.04 7.57
CA GLU A 181 -6.01 -4.00 7.72
C GLU A 181 -6.44 -3.81 9.19
N HIS A 182 -6.34 -4.84 10.03
CA HIS A 182 -6.58 -4.75 11.47
C HIS A 182 -5.38 -4.24 12.25
N ILE A 183 -4.17 -4.48 11.74
CA ILE A 183 -2.92 -4.14 12.41
C ILE A 183 -2.57 -2.66 12.24
N VAL A 184 -2.79 -2.10 11.05
CA VAL A 184 -2.46 -0.70 10.78
C VAL A 184 -3.19 0.29 11.73
N PRO A 185 -4.49 0.13 12.05
CA PRO A 185 -5.14 0.96 13.05
C PRO A 185 -4.53 0.86 14.47
N LEU A 186 -4.08 -0.33 14.88
CA LEU A 186 -3.38 -0.52 16.15
C LEU A 186 -2.05 0.23 16.14
N ALA A 187 -1.29 0.13 15.05
CA ALA A 187 -0.05 0.89 14.87
C ALA A 187 -0.28 2.41 14.88
N ILE A 188 -1.37 2.91 14.28
CA ILE A 188 -1.75 4.34 14.33
C ILE A 188 -2.03 4.79 15.77
N SER A 189 -2.72 3.97 16.56
CA SER A 189 -2.98 4.26 17.97
C SER A 189 -1.67 4.35 18.77
N THR A 190 -0.77 3.38 18.60
CA THR A 190 0.56 3.37 19.22
C THR A 190 1.41 4.56 18.77
N ALA A 191 1.45 4.83 17.47
CA ALA A 191 2.17 5.96 16.88
C ALA A 191 1.70 7.31 17.43
N THR A 192 0.38 7.49 17.53
CA THR A 192 -0.20 8.71 18.09
C THR A 192 0.19 8.91 19.56
N LYS A 193 0.19 7.83 20.37
CA LYS A 193 0.63 7.87 21.77
C LYS A 193 2.12 8.18 21.90
N ALA A 194 2.92 7.75 20.93
CA ALA A 194 4.35 8.04 20.84
C ALA A 194 4.65 9.44 20.23
N GLY A 195 3.63 10.26 19.97
CA GLY A 195 3.79 11.62 19.45
C GLY A 195 3.96 11.72 17.93
N LEU A 196 3.85 10.62 17.18
CA LEU A 196 3.85 10.66 15.72
C LEU A 196 2.55 11.25 15.16
N LYS A 197 2.65 11.86 13.98
CA LYS A 197 1.53 12.51 13.31
C LYS A 197 0.87 11.54 12.33
N CYS A 198 -0.33 11.07 12.64
CA CYS A 198 -1.14 10.26 11.73
C CYS A 198 -2.36 11.06 11.26
N ASP A 199 -2.68 11.01 9.97
CA ASP A 199 -3.83 11.69 9.37
C ASP A 199 -4.49 10.78 8.31
N TYR A 200 -5.60 11.26 7.74
CA TYR A 200 -6.29 10.60 6.64
C TYR A 200 -5.66 10.96 5.28
N LEU A 201 -5.71 10.01 4.34
CA LEU A 201 -5.24 10.21 2.98
C LEU A 201 -6.28 11.01 2.17
N LEU A 202 -5.93 12.26 1.86
CA LEU A 202 -6.73 13.18 1.05
C LEU A 202 -5.92 13.70 -0.15
N PRO A 203 -6.44 13.62 -1.38
CA PRO A 203 -7.73 13.02 -1.75
C PRO A 203 -7.78 11.50 -1.48
N PRO A 204 -8.97 10.88 -1.34
CA PRO A 204 -9.06 9.42 -1.28
C PRO A 204 -8.57 8.79 -2.58
N PRO A 205 -8.02 7.58 -2.54
CA PRO A 205 -7.65 6.83 -3.75
C PRO A 205 -8.86 6.56 -4.65
N GLN A 206 -8.74 6.83 -5.95
CA GLN A 206 -9.70 6.41 -6.98
C GLN A 206 -9.22 5.11 -7.61
N ILE A 207 -9.71 3.99 -7.10
CA ILE A 207 -9.20 2.66 -7.46
C ILE A 207 -10.04 2.05 -8.59
N ARG A 208 -9.35 1.45 -9.56
CA ARG A 208 -9.89 0.51 -10.55
C ARG A 208 -9.07 -0.78 -10.54
N GLY A 209 -9.71 -1.94 -10.61
CA GLY A 209 -9.02 -3.24 -10.67
C GLY A 209 -9.82 -4.37 -10.04
N ARG A 210 -9.16 -5.44 -9.59
CA ARG A 210 -9.82 -6.62 -9.00
C ARG A 210 -9.18 -7.06 -7.69
N SER A 211 -10.00 -7.58 -6.77
CA SER A 211 -9.56 -8.27 -5.55
C SER A 211 -8.97 -9.66 -5.84
N ALA A 212 -8.12 -10.18 -4.95
CA ALA A 212 -7.34 -11.42 -5.12
C ALA A 212 -8.02 -12.48 -4.28
N SER A 213 -8.36 -12.08 -3.07
CA SER A 213 -9.06 -12.88 -2.09
C SER A 213 -10.53 -13.07 -2.47
N THR A 214 -11.18 -12.07 -3.08
CA THR A 214 -12.64 -12.11 -3.33
C THR A 214 -13.05 -12.03 -4.80
N GLY A 215 -12.13 -11.72 -5.72
CA GLY A 215 -12.46 -11.45 -7.12
C GLY A 215 -13.33 -10.21 -7.37
N GLN A 216 -13.70 -9.46 -6.32
CA GLN A 216 -14.51 -8.25 -6.43
C GLN A 216 -13.85 -7.21 -7.35
N ILE A 217 -14.63 -6.69 -8.30
CA ILE A 217 -14.20 -5.58 -9.16
C ILE A 217 -14.28 -4.28 -8.35
N TYR A 218 -13.19 -3.54 -8.36
CA TYR A 218 -13.12 -2.19 -7.85
C TYR A 218 -13.29 -1.23 -9.02
N GLU A 219 -14.28 -0.35 -8.92
CA GLU A 219 -14.46 0.77 -9.83
C GLU A 219 -15.06 1.93 -9.05
N THR A 220 -14.32 3.03 -8.98
CA THR A 220 -14.75 4.21 -8.22
C THR A 220 -15.58 5.11 -9.13
N SER A 221 -16.90 5.16 -8.89
CA SER A 221 -17.76 6.11 -9.61
C SER A 221 -17.54 7.55 -9.12
N PRO A 222 -17.82 8.58 -9.94
CA PRO A 222 -17.70 9.98 -9.51
C PRO A 222 -18.52 10.31 -8.25
N ALA A 223 -19.76 9.80 -8.17
CA ALA A 223 -20.61 9.97 -6.99
C ALA A 223 -20.04 9.24 -5.77
N GLY A 224 -19.54 8.00 -5.94
CA GLY A 224 -18.90 7.24 -4.88
C GLY A 224 -17.64 7.94 -4.34
N TYR A 225 -16.83 8.51 -5.22
CA TYR A 225 -15.66 9.29 -4.85
C TYR A 225 -16.02 10.53 -4.04
N ALA A 226 -16.99 11.33 -4.50
CA ALA A 226 -17.42 12.53 -3.79
C ALA A 226 -17.94 12.21 -2.37
N LEU A 227 -18.76 11.15 -2.26
CA LEU A 227 -19.27 10.69 -0.97
C LEU A 227 -18.14 10.24 -0.04
N GLU A 228 -17.17 9.48 -0.55
CA GLU A 228 -16.03 9.02 0.25
C GLU A 228 -15.14 10.19 0.71
N TYR A 229 -14.93 11.16 -0.17
CA TYR A 229 -14.21 12.39 0.15
C TYR A 229 -14.87 13.13 1.32
N LEU A 230 -16.19 13.34 1.26
CA LEU A 230 -16.95 13.99 2.34
C LEU A 230 -16.91 13.20 3.65
N LYS A 231 -17.01 11.87 3.58
CA LYS A 231 -16.89 10.99 4.76
C LYS A 231 -15.53 11.14 5.44
N ILE A 232 -14.45 11.18 4.66
CA ILE A 232 -13.11 11.34 5.22
C ILE A 232 -12.92 12.74 5.82
N LEU A 233 -13.41 13.79 5.15
CA LEU A 233 -13.39 15.15 5.72
C LEU A 233 -14.14 15.23 7.05
N ALA A 234 -15.34 14.65 7.13
CA ALA A 234 -16.13 14.61 8.36
C ALA A 234 -15.39 13.86 9.48
N LYS A 235 -14.82 12.68 9.19
CA LYS A 235 -14.00 11.92 10.15
C LYS A 235 -12.79 12.71 10.62
N LYS A 236 -12.09 13.38 9.71
CA LYS A 236 -10.92 14.21 10.01
C LYS A 236 -11.29 15.38 10.92
N PHE A 237 -12.42 16.04 10.67
CA PHE A 237 -12.94 17.11 11.53
C PHE A 237 -13.23 16.60 12.95
N ILE A 238 -14.01 15.51 13.06
CA ILE A 238 -14.34 14.89 14.36
C ILE A 238 -13.08 14.46 15.12
N TYR A 239 -12.10 13.87 14.42
CA TYR A 239 -10.85 13.43 15.02
C TYR A 239 -10.03 14.60 15.60
N ARG A 240 -9.99 15.74 14.91
CA ARG A 240 -9.32 16.96 15.40
C ARG A 240 -10.01 17.54 16.64
N GLN A 241 -11.34 17.58 16.65
CA GLN A 241 -12.11 18.09 17.79
C GLN A 241 -11.97 17.24 19.07
N ARG A 242 -11.64 15.95 18.94
CA ARG A 242 -11.41 15.06 20.10
C ARG A 242 -9.97 15.08 20.62
N LYS A 243 -9.05 15.73 19.90
CA LYS A 243 -7.63 15.88 20.28
C LYS A 243 -7.31 17.26 20.88
N LEU A 244 -8.21 18.23 20.73
CA LEU A 244 -8.23 19.50 21.45
C LEU A 244 -9.05 19.33 22.73
#